data_AF-A0A8J8FT14-F1
#
_entry.id   AF-A0A8J8FT14-F1
#
_cell.length_a   1.000
_cell.length_b   1.000
_cell.length_c   1.000
_cell.angle_alpha   90.00
_cell.angle_beta   90.00
_cell.angle_gamma   90.00
#
_symmetry.space_group_name_H-M   'P 1'
#
loop_
_entity.id
_entity.type
_entity.pdbx_description
1 polymer ?
#
loop_
_entity_poly.entity_id
_entity_poly.type
_entity_poly.pdbx_seq_one_letter_code
_entity_poly.pdbx_strand_id
1 'polypeptide(L)'
;MSGFVSVSGSSRGAGLVARSISGGWVWARRSLPSGSGWSPAPSCLFIPFSSFVLASAFARSVSVLGWRCWLRPGAVGSPVWSACGLQTPHYVVKVALPTGLSCGVARSLLPAVPSLSSLAVLGV
;
A
#
# COMPACT_ATOMS: atom_id res chain seq x y z
N MET A 1 15.29 9.01 -8.89
CA MET A 1 15.55 7.81 -8.05
C MET A 1 14.48 6.76 -8.35
N SER A 2 14.77 5.73 -9.15
CA SER A 2 13.77 4.81 -9.73
C SER A 2 13.97 3.33 -9.34
N GLY A 3 14.55 3.07 -8.16
CA GLY A 3 14.81 1.72 -7.66
C GLY A 3 13.89 1.30 -6.51
N PHE A 4 13.75 0.00 -6.32
CA PHE A 4 13.29 -0.56 -5.04
C PHE A 4 14.41 -0.43 -3.99
N VAL A 5 14.03 -0.11 -2.76
CA VAL A 5 14.91 -0.02 -1.59
C VAL A 5 14.60 -1.16 -0.62
N SER A 6 15.62 -1.69 0.05
CA SER A 6 15.45 -2.72 1.07
C SER A 6 14.80 -2.14 2.32
N VAL A 7 13.79 -2.83 2.87
CA VAL A 7 13.14 -2.47 4.12
C VAL A 7 13.75 -3.29 5.25
N SER A 8 14.55 -2.64 6.09
CA SER A 8 15.17 -3.23 7.28
C SER A 8 14.12 -3.67 8.31
N GLY A 9 14.33 -4.85 8.93
CA GLY A 9 13.44 -5.40 9.96
C GLY A 9 12.42 -6.43 9.49
N SER A 10 12.44 -6.88 8.23
CA SER A 10 11.59 -8.00 7.80
C SER A 10 12.14 -9.35 8.30
N SER A 11 11.62 -9.84 9.42
CA SER A 11 12.02 -11.12 10.03
C SER A 11 11.64 -12.39 9.25
N ARG A 12 10.98 -12.26 8.09
CA ARG A 12 10.50 -13.40 7.30
C ARG A 12 11.37 -13.64 6.08
N GLY A 13 12.57 -14.22 6.26
CA GLY A 13 13.40 -14.99 5.30
C GLY A 13 13.68 -14.43 3.90
N ALA A 14 12.65 -14.02 3.17
CA ALA A 14 12.69 -13.26 1.93
C ALA A 14 12.56 -11.76 2.25
N GLY A 15 13.68 -11.02 2.20
CA GLY A 15 13.71 -9.59 2.48
C GLY A 15 12.57 -8.80 1.82
N LEU A 16 12.06 -7.77 2.49
CA LEU A 16 11.05 -6.87 1.92
C LEU A 16 11.75 -5.74 1.16
N VAL A 17 11.27 -5.44 -0.04
CA VAL A 17 11.68 -4.25 -0.79
C VAL A 17 10.48 -3.33 -1.03
N ALA A 18 10.72 -2.03 -1.00
CA ALA A 18 9.70 -1.00 -1.16
C ALA A 18 10.15 0.04 -2.19
N ARG A 19 9.20 0.75 -2.78
CA ARG A 19 9.46 1.85 -3.72
C ARG A 19 8.38 2.90 -3.52
N SER A 20 8.80 4.14 -3.29
CA SER A 20 7.87 5.27 -3.33
C SER A 20 7.40 5.51 -4.77
N ILE A 21 6.12 5.79 -4.91
CA ILE A 21 5.48 6.15 -6.18
C ILE A 21 4.72 7.47 -6.01
N SER A 22 4.18 8.00 -7.10
CA SER A 22 3.49 9.30 -7.10
C SER A 22 2.36 9.39 -6.08
N GLY A 23 2.09 10.59 -5.57
CA GLY A 23 1.07 10.82 -4.54
C GLY A 23 1.41 10.25 -3.16
N GLY A 24 2.70 9.99 -2.88
CA GLY A 24 3.17 9.52 -1.58
C GLY A 24 2.78 8.09 -1.25
N TRP A 25 2.39 7.27 -2.25
CA TRP A 25 2.11 5.85 -2.02
C TRP A 25 3.42 5.06 -2.00
N VAL A 26 3.37 3.86 -1.41
CA VAL A 26 4.50 2.93 -1.47
C VAL A 26 4.06 1.59 -2.05
N TRP A 27 4.84 1.10 -3.01
CA TRP A 27 4.74 -0.24 -3.52
C TRP A 27 5.78 -1.13 -2.84
N ALA A 28 5.34 -2.19 -2.17
CA ALA A 28 6.24 -3.14 -1.53
C ALA A 28 6.01 -4.57 -2.03
N ARG A 29 7.09 -5.34 -2.15
CA ARG A 29 7.08 -6.76 -2.51
C ARG A 29 8.24 -7.49 -1.84
N ARG A 30 8.24 -8.81 -1.86
CA ARG A 30 9.40 -9.60 -1.42
C ARG A 30 10.50 -9.55 -2.48
N SER A 31 11.76 -9.56 -2.04
CA SER A 31 12.94 -9.50 -2.90
C SER A 31 13.21 -10.81 -3.66
N LEU A 32 12.82 -11.96 -3.10
CA LEU A 32 13.13 -13.25 -3.69
C LEU A 32 12.22 -13.58 -4.90
N PRO A 33 12.80 -14.13 -5.98
CA PRO A 33 12.02 -14.69 -7.07
C PRO A 33 11.23 -15.91 -6.58
N SER A 34 10.06 -16.11 -7.16
CA SER A 34 9.28 -17.34 -7.06
C SER A 34 10.16 -18.55 -7.43
N GLY A 35 10.70 -19.26 -6.44
CA GLY A 35 11.62 -20.37 -6.71
C GLY A 35 12.14 -21.11 -5.48
N SER A 36 12.13 -20.50 -4.29
CA SER A 36 12.69 -21.09 -3.07
C SER A 36 11.71 -21.90 -2.21
N GLY A 37 10.58 -22.36 -2.77
CA GLY A 37 9.52 -23.05 -1.98
C GLY A 37 8.70 -22.11 -1.08
N TRP A 38 8.92 -20.80 -1.17
CA TRP A 38 8.11 -19.80 -0.48
C TRP A 38 6.93 -19.39 -1.34
N SER A 39 5.72 -19.45 -0.77
CA SER A 39 4.53 -18.89 -1.42
C SER A 39 4.78 -17.40 -1.74
N PRO A 40 4.63 -16.96 -3.00
CA PRO A 40 4.84 -15.56 -3.36
C PRO A 40 3.78 -14.73 -2.66
N ALA A 41 4.16 -14.10 -1.54
CA ALA A 41 3.28 -13.15 -0.89
C ALA A 41 2.95 -12.06 -1.93
N PRO A 42 1.66 -11.69 -2.10
CA PRO A 42 1.28 -10.74 -3.12
C PRO A 42 1.99 -9.42 -2.90
N SER A 43 2.36 -8.77 -3.99
CA SER A 43 2.85 -7.39 -3.93
C SER A 43 1.76 -6.52 -3.30
N CYS A 44 2.14 -5.49 -2.56
CA CYS A 44 1.20 -4.66 -1.82
C CYS A 44 1.40 -3.18 -2.12
N LEU A 45 0.31 -2.43 -2.21
CA LEU A 45 0.30 -0.98 -2.18
C LEU A 45 -0.05 -0.48 -0.78
N PHE A 46 0.66 0.54 -0.33
CA PHE A 46 0.43 1.25 0.91
C PHE A 46 -0.02 2.66 0.54
N ILE A 47 -1.27 2.98 0.83
CA ILE A 47 -1.90 4.27 0.54
C ILE A 47 -2.01 5.05 1.86
N PRO A 48 -1.41 6.24 1.97
CA PRO A 48 -1.42 7.03 3.20
C PRO A 48 -2.75 7.80 3.35
N PHE A 49 -3.21 7.94 4.59
CA PHE A 49 -4.38 8.74 4.94
C PHE A 49 -4.15 9.52 6.24
N SER A 50 -4.68 10.74 6.31
CA SER A 50 -4.70 11.55 7.53
C SER A 50 -5.89 11.24 8.43
N SER A 51 -6.99 10.69 7.88
CA SER A 51 -8.24 10.41 8.59
C SER A 51 -8.66 8.96 8.46
N PHE A 52 -9.16 8.39 9.56
CA PHE A 52 -9.77 7.06 9.59
C PHE A 52 -10.99 6.96 8.68
N VAL A 53 -11.81 8.02 8.61
CA VAL A 53 -13.03 8.05 7.79
C VAL A 53 -12.68 7.91 6.31
N LEU A 54 -11.72 8.70 5.82
CA LEU A 54 -11.22 8.60 4.44
C LEU A 54 -10.60 7.23 4.14
N ALA A 55 -9.77 6.74 5.05
CA ALA A 55 -9.13 5.43 4.90
C ALA A 55 -10.17 4.30 4.84
N SER A 56 -11.21 4.36 5.67
CA SER A 56 -12.26 3.33 5.72
C SER A 56 -13.18 3.37 4.51
N ALA A 57 -13.55 4.56 4.03
CA ALA A 57 -14.29 4.73 2.78
C ALA A 57 -13.51 4.14 1.60
N PHE A 58 -12.22 4.48 1.48
CA PHE A 58 -11.36 3.91 0.44
C PHE A 58 -11.23 2.39 0.56
N ALA A 59 -11.00 1.85 1.77
CA ALA A 59 -10.88 0.41 1.98
C ALA A 59 -12.17 -0.34 1.60
N ARG A 60 -13.35 0.24 1.86
CA ARG A 60 -14.64 -0.31 1.41
C ARG A 60 -14.72 -0.34 -0.12
N SER A 61 -14.38 0.76 -0.79
CA SER A 61 -14.36 0.81 -2.26
C SER A 61 -13.41 -0.24 -2.86
N VAL A 62 -12.23 -0.43 -2.27
CA VAL A 62 -11.29 -1.49 -2.69
C VAL A 62 -11.87 -2.89 -2.45
N SER A 63 -12.59 -3.10 -1.35
CA SER A 63 -13.25 -4.38 -1.05
C SER A 63 -14.36 -4.70 -2.05
N VAL A 64 -15.12 -3.70 -2.50
CA VAL A 64 -16.16 -3.84 -3.55
C VAL A 64 -15.56 -4.30 -4.88
N LEU A 65 -14.32 -3.90 -5.20
CA LEU A 65 -13.57 -4.40 -6.36
C LEU A 65 -13.12 -5.88 -6.21
N GLY A 66 -13.39 -6.51 -5.05
CA GLY A 66 -12.95 -7.87 -4.74
C GLY A 66 -11.49 -7.96 -4.30
N TRP A 67 -10.84 -6.83 -4.03
CA TRP A 67 -9.42 -6.81 -3.68
C TRP A 67 -9.22 -6.94 -2.18
N ARG A 68 -8.17 -7.66 -1.78
CA ARG A 68 -7.83 -7.83 -0.36
C ARG A 68 -7.14 -6.59 0.16
N CYS A 69 -7.72 -5.95 1.18
CA CYS A 69 -7.11 -4.79 1.83
C CYS A 69 -7.19 -4.85 3.36
N TRP A 70 -6.32 -4.08 4.02
CA TRP A 70 -6.27 -3.93 5.46
C TRP A 70 -6.06 -2.46 5.82
N LEU A 71 -6.98 -1.88 6.57
CA LEU A 71 -6.82 -0.58 7.20
C LEU A 71 -6.04 -0.75 8.50
N ARG A 72 -4.96 0.03 8.68
CA ARG A 72 -4.10 -0.03 9.87
C ARG A 72 -3.64 1.37 10.30
N PRO A 73 -3.23 1.54 11.58
CA PRO A 73 -2.45 2.70 11.97
C PRO A 73 -1.16 2.79 11.13
N GLY A 74 -0.76 3.99 10.71
CA GLY A 74 0.39 4.16 9.82
C GLY A 74 1.70 3.70 10.43
N ALA A 75 1.81 3.71 11.77
CA ALA A 75 2.93 3.14 12.51
C ALA A 75 3.20 1.65 12.17
N VAL A 76 2.18 0.87 11.83
CA VAL A 76 2.33 -0.55 11.41
C VAL A 76 3.05 -0.67 10.07
N GLY A 77 3.03 0.38 9.25
CA GLY A 77 3.77 0.48 7.99
C GLY A 77 5.09 1.26 8.10
N SER A 78 5.48 1.74 9.29
CA SER A 78 6.60 2.66 9.47
C SER A 78 7.91 2.21 8.80
N PRO A 79 8.31 0.92 8.78
CA PRO A 79 9.57 0.53 8.14
C PRO A 79 9.54 0.77 6.62
N VAL A 80 8.36 0.60 6.00
CA VAL A 80 8.17 0.79 4.56
C VAL A 80 8.23 2.27 4.19
N TRP A 81 7.64 3.13 5.02
CA TRP A 81 7.68 4.59 4.84
C TRP A 81 9.09 5.14 5.06
N SER A 82 9.72 4.78 6.18
CA SER A 82 11.08 5.23 6.53
C SER A 82 12.11 4.77 5.50
N ALA A 83 12.04 3.53 5.02
CA ALA A 83 12.94 3.04 3.97
C ALA A 83 12.81 3.87 2.68
N CYS A 84 11.60 4.35 2.38
CA CYS A 84 11.32 5.20 1.22
C CYS A 84 11.60 6.70 1.48
N GLY A 85 12.10 7.09 2.66
CA GLY A 85 12.32 8.48 3.04
C GLY A 85 11.02 9.29 3.20
N LEU A 86 9.89 8.62 3.45
CA LEU A 86 8.58 9.25 3.60
C LEU A 86 8.19 9.35 5.07
N GLN A 87 7.44 10.40 5.42
CA GLN A 87 6.84 10.53 6.74
C GLN A 87 5.79 9.44 6.98
N THR A 88 5.70 8.97 8.22
CA THR A 88 4.70 7.96 8.60
C THR A 88 3.32 8.62 8.66
N PRO A 89 2.31 8.14 7.91
CA PRO A 89 0.96 8.70 7.95
C PRO A 89 0.24 8.31 9.26
N HIS A 90 -0.89 8.95 9.56
CA HIS A 90 -1.74 8.54 10.69
C HIS A 90 -2.39 7.18 10.44
N TYR A 91 -2.91 6.97 9.23
CA TYR A 91 -3.54 5.73 8.79
C TYR A 91 -2.97 5.26 7.46
N VAL A 92 -3.02 3.96 7.23
CA VAL A 92 -2.62 3.34 5.98
C VAL A 92 -3.64 2.30 5.57
N VAL A 93 -4.00 2.31 4.28
CA VAL A 93 -4.68 1.18 3.65
C VAL A 93 -3.63 0.38 2.90
N LYS A 94 -3.40 -0.84 3.36
CA LYS A 94 -2.57 -1.82 2.68
C LYS A 94 -3.45 -2.63 1.73
N VAL A 95 -3.16 -2.62 0.45
CA VAL A 95 -3.90 -3.36 -0.58
C VAL A 95 -3.00 -4.43 -1.17
N ALA A 96 -3.41 -5.69 -1.13
CA ALA A 96 -2.73 -6.76 -1.84
C ALA A 96 -3.13 -6.73 -3.32
N LEU A 97 -2.12 -6.65 -4.18
CA LEU A 97 -2.26 -6.68 -5.62
C LEU A 97 -2.61 -8.10 -6.06
N PRO A 98 -3.62 -8.28 -6.94
CA PRO A 98 -3.83 -9.55 -7.61
C PRO A 98 -2.58 -10.00 -8.37
N THR A 99 -2.40 -11.31 -8.50
CA THR A 99 -1.24 -11.90 -9.18
C THR A 99 -1.14 -11.43 -10.63
N GLY A 100 0.05 -11.01 -11.05
CA GLY A 100 0.30 -10.53 -12.42
C GLY A 100 -0.01 -9.05 -12.66
N LEU A 101 -0.63 -8.34 -11.71
CA LEU A 101 -0.87 -6.90 -11.86
C LEU A 101 0.38 -6.07 -11.54
N SER A 102 0.72 -5.18 -12.47
CA SER A 102 1.75 -4.18 -12.24
C SER A 102 1.23 -3.05 -11.33
N CYS A 103 2.15 -2.37 -10.65
CA CYS A 103 1.81 -1.22 -9.80
C CYS A 103 1.07 -0.11 -10.56
N GLY A 104 1.44 0.15 -11.82
CA GLY A 104 0.82 1.20 -12.63
C GLY A 104 -0.63 0.88 -12.98
N VAL A 105 -0.88 -0.34 -13.48
CA VAL A 105 -2.23 -0.80 -13.82
C VAL A 105 -3.10 -0.89 -12.57
N ALA A 106 -2.54 -1.36 -11.45
CA ALA A 106 -3.33 -1.44 -10.24
C ALA A 106 -3.75 -0.06 -9.71
N ARG A 107 -2.88 0.94 -9.85
CA ARG A 107 -3.21 2.31 -9.46
C ARG A 107 -4.33 2.90 -10.32
N SER A 108 -4.39 2.59 -11.61
CA SER A 108 -5.48 3.07 -12.48
C SER A 108 -6.82 2.37 -12.21
N LEU A 109 -6.79 1.15 -11.64
CA LEU A 109 -8.00 0.40 -11.27
C LEU A 109 -8.52 0.73 -9.87
N LEU A 110 -7.67 1.27 -9.00
CA LEU A 110 -8.06 1.68 -7.65
C LEU A 110 -8.94 2.94 -7.71
N PRO A 111 -9.89 3.09 -6.76
CA PRO A 111 -10.69 4.30 -6.66
C PRO A 111 -9.78 5.50 -6.42
N ALA A 112 -10.26 6.70 -6.77
CA ALA A 112 -9.57 7.93 -6.41
C ALA A 112 -9.39 8.00 -4.88
N VAL A 113 -8.23 8.48 -4.42
CA VAL A 113 -8.03 8.72 -2.99
C VAL A 113 -9.00 9.83 -2.60
N PRO A 114 -9.95 9.58 -1.70
CA PRO A 114 -10.87 10.61 -1.28
C PRO A 114 -10.06 11.70 -0.57
N SER A 115 -10.26 12.94 -1.01
CA SER A 115 -9.77 14.12 -0.30
C SER A 115 -10.86 14.57 0.70
N LEU A 116 -10.48 15.28 1.77
CA LEU A 116 -11.47 15.85 2.70
C LEU A 116 -12.51 16.71 1.95
N SER A 117 -12.09 17.42 0.89
CA SER A 117 -12.96 18.20 0.02
C SER A 117 -13.98 17.36 -0.76
N SER A 118 -13.67 16.09 -1.06
CA SER A 118 -14.58 15.18 -1.78
C SER A 118 -15.63 14.53 -0.87
N LEU A 119 -15.41 14.48 0.46
CA LEU A 119 -16.39 13.95 1.40
C LEU A 119 -17.56 14.92 1.67
N ALA A 120 -17.34 16.24 1.50
CA ALA A 120 -18.41 17.23 1.61
C ALA A 120 -19.54 17.01 0.58
N VAL A 121 -19.23 16.35 -0.55
CA VAL A 121 -20.20 16.00 -1.60
C VAL A 121 -21.00 14.73 -1.25
N LEU A 122 -20.51 13.91 -0.32
CA LEU A 122 -21.17 12.66 0.08
C LEU A 122 -22.12 12.80 1.27
N GLY A 123 -22.44 14.04 1.69
CA GLY A 123 -23.57 14.33 2.59
C GLY A 123 -23.56 13.55 3.90
N VAL A 124 -22.51 13.73 4.70
CA VAL A 124 -22.54 13.45 6.14
C VAL A 124 -22.55 14.77 6.88
#